data_AF-A0ABD8B376-F1
#
_entry.id   AF-A0ABD8B376-F1
#
_cell.length_a   1.000
_cell.length_b   1.000
_cell.length_c   1.000
_cell.angle_alpha   90.00
_cell.angle_beta   90.00
_cell.angle_gamma   90.00
#
_symmetry.space_group_name_H-M   'P 1'
#
loop_
_entity.id
_entity.type
_entity.pdbx_description
1 polymer ?
#
loop_
_entity_poly.entity_id
_entity_poly.type
_entity_poly.pdbx_seq_one_letter_code
_entity_poly.pdbx_strand_id
1 'polypeptide(L)'
;MGQKISKKLEDYQKMSSHMRNQPCPCNSGAKYKNCHGKDQSLKTDLGFSLEELLFLKNDVLKIVRKLVHSYSGELTSHFPDQKNIIDSMYEAIDKSDKSAIVINADHVLNTQSFSRVQHSGLGTIQLTWSVPALEKVLHRDLLTLQDFKVEELMKFVDVSELNQEVLLKAETNDSPIYVIEYQSQFQEVEQWAVDGNHRITARYNHKIPTIKGYCFSEEQHIEALVFEYMRVAYTIRTNLIRMFYYRGGKVPNLLPIN
;
A
#
# COMPACT_ATOMS: atom_id res chain seq x y z
N MET A 1 13.22 27.26 -10.54
CA MET A 1 13.04 25.79 -10.50
C MET A 1 11.63 25.30 -10.91
N GLY A 2 10.67 26.17 -11.28
CA GLY A 2 9.30 25.78 -11.69
C GLY A 2 9.09 25.36 -13.16
N GLN A 3 10.09 25.54 -14.05
CA GLN A 3 9.94 25.25 -15.49
C GLN A 3 10.01 23.76 -15.87
N LYS A 4 10.60 22.89 -15.03
CA LYS A 4 10.68 21.45 -15.32
C LYS A 4 9.37 20.68 -15.04
N ILE A 5 8.51 21.23 -14.17
CA ILE A 5 7.21 20.64 -13.82
C ILE A 5 6.19 20.89 -14.94
N SER A 6 6.13 22.11 -15.51
CA SER A 6 5.17 22.41 -16.59
C SER A 6 5.46 21.59 -17.85
N LYS A 7 6.73 21.41 -18.22
CA LYS A 7 7.09 20.62 -19.41
C LYS A 7 6.68 19.14 -19.29
N LYS A 8 6.90 18.50 -18.13
CA LYS A 8 6.44 17.12 -17.89
C LYS A 8 4.92 17.00 -17.85
N LEU A 9 4.21 18.01 -17.35
CA LEU A 9 2.74 18.07 -17.36
C LEU A 9 2.16 18.34 -18.76
N GLU A 10 2.83 19.14 -19.58
CA GLU A 10 2.46 19.39 -20.98
C GLU A 10 2.71 18.16 -21.87
N ASP A 11 3.84 17.48 -21.67
CA ASP A 11 4.12 16.19 -22.32
C ASP A 11 3.10 15.12 -21.86
N TYR A 12 2.66 15.18 -20.60
CA TYR A 12 1.58 14.34 -20.04
C TYR A 12 0.21 14.63 -20.66
N GLN A 13 -0.16 15.90 -20.90
CA GLN A 13 -1.38 16.27 -21.62
C GLN A 13 -1.39 15.70 -23.04
N LYS A 14 -0.22 15.68 -23.71
CA LYS A 14 -0.07 15.07 -25.04
C LYS A 14 -0.18 13.54 -24.98
N MET A 15 0.45 12.88 -24.00
CA MET A 15 0.36 11.42 -23.83
C MET A 15 -1.04 10.93 -23.44
N SER A 16 -1.73 11.63 -22.53
CA SER A 16 -3.10 11.24 -22.11
C SER A 16 -4.09 11.33 -23.27
N SER A 17 -3.91 12.31 -24.17
CA SER A 17 -4.74 12.43 -25.38
C SER A 17 -4.63 11.21 -26.30
N HIS A 18 -3.45 10.57 -26.36
CA HIS A 18 -3.19 9.40 -27.18
C HIS A 18 -3.82 8.13 -26.58
N MET A 19 -3.80 7.99 -25.25
CA MET A 19 -4.40 6.85 -24.54
C MET A 19 -5.94 6.92 -24.48
N ARG A 20 -6.53 8.13 -24.49
CA ARG A 20 -7.99 8.32 -24.46
C ARG A 20 -8.74 7.58 -25.57
N ASN A 21 -8.11 7.37 -26.73
CA ASN A 21 -8.72 6.71 -27.87
C ASN A 21 -8.33 5.22 -28.02
N GLN A 22 -7.47 4.68 -27.15
CA GLN A 22 -7.10 3.26 -27.13
C GLN A 22 -8.21 2.38 -26.53
N PRO A 23 -8.24 1.07 -26.83
CA PRO A 23 -9.11 0.10 -26.15
C PRO A 23 -8.87 0.12 -24.63
N CYS A 24 -9.94 0.02 -23.83
CA CYS A 24 -9.83 -0.06 -22.37
C CYS A 24 -9.14 -1.36 -21.95
N PRO A 25 -8.11 -1.32 -21.08
CA PRO A 25 -7.47 -2.53 -20.56
C PRO A 25 -8.39 -3.35 -19.65
N CYS A 26 -9.53 -2.78 -19.24
CA CYS A 26 -10.57 -3.44 -18.47
C CYS A 26 -11.39 -4.49 -19.25
N ASN A 27 -11.03 -4.81 -20.50
CA ASN A 27 -11.74 -5.74 -21.40
C ASN A 27 -13.23 -5.43 -21.61
N SER A 28 -13.66 -4.20 -21.37
CA SER A 28 -15.04 -3.74 -21.60
C SER A 28 -15.40 -3.61 -23.09
N GLY A 29 -14.42 -3.68 -23.99
CA GLY A 29 -14.59 -3.41 -25.42
C GLY A 29 -14.74 -1.93 -25.79
N ALA A 30 -14.80 -1.02 -24.81
CA ALA A 30 -14.93 0.41 -25.06
C ALA A 30 -13.57 1.14 -25.13
N LYS A 31 -13.55 2.35 -25.70
CA LYS A 31 -12.38 3.23 -25.65
C LYS A 31 -12.16 3.75 -24.23
N TYR A 32 -10.90 3.90 -23.82
CA TYR A 32 -10.50 4.32 -22.49
C TYR A 32 -11.28 5.55 -21.97
N LYS A 33 -11.42 6.60 -22.80
CA LYS A 33 -12.16 7.82 -22.43
C LYS A 33 -13.63 7.61 -22.07
N ASN A 34 -14.24 6.55 -22.59
CA ASN A 34 -15.65 6.22 -22.36
C ASN A 34 -15.84 5.34 -21.12
N CYS A 35 -14.80 4.63 -20.68
CA CYS A 35 -14.83 3.86 -19.43
C CYS A 35 -14.36 4.67 -18.22
N HIS A 36 -13.36 5.55 -18.38
CA HIS A 36 -12.67 6.20 -17.26
C HIS A 36 -12.45 7.71 -17.43
N GLY A 37 -12.87 8.30 -18.56
CA GLY A 37 -12.45 9.67 -18.94
C GLY A 37 -13.51 10.76 -18.83
N LYS A 38 -14.52 10.65 -17.95
CA LYS A 38 -15.66 11.58 -17.91
C LYS A 38 -15.59 12.75 -16.93
N ASP A 39 -14.60 12.87 -16.06
CA ASP A 39 -14.44 14.07 -15.22
C ASP A 39 -12.95 14.38 -14.97
N GLN A 40 -12.49 15.58 -15.35
CA GLN A 40 -11.14 16.06 -15.02
C GLN A 40 -11.21 17.50 -14.50
N SER A 41 -11.58 17.66 -13.22
CA SER A 41 -10.76 18.50 -12.34
C SER A 41 -9.48 17.71 -12.03
N LEU A 42 -8.35 18.37 -11.76
CA LEU A 42 -7.03 17.77 -11.49
C LEU A 42 -7.02 16.87 -10.24
N LYS A 43 -7.71 15.74 -10.32
CA LYS A 43 -7.58 14.60 -9.43
C LYS A 43 -6.44 13.76 -10.01
N THR A 44 -5.43 13.47 -9.19
CA THR A 44 -4.56 12.33 -9.43
C THR A 44 -5.42 11.08 -9.61
N ASP A 45 -4.94 10.08 -10.34
CA ASP A 45 -5.74 8.90 -10.71
C ASP A 45 -6.18 8.04 -9.50
N LEU A 46 -5.76 8.41 -8.28
CA LEU A 46 -6.27 7.92 -6.99
C LEU A 46 -7.51 8.69 -6.49
N GLY A 47 -8.02 9.64 -7.28
CA GLY A 47 -9.13 10.52 -6.91
C GLY A 47 -8.75 11.78 -6.12
N PHE A 48 -7.47 11.96 -5.77
CA PHE A 48 -6.99 13.07 -4.92
C PHE A 48 -6.35 14.19 -5.73
N SER A 49 -6.69 15.44 -5.47
CA SER A 49 -5.90 16.61 -5.87
C SER A 49 -4.50 16.61 -5.22
N LEU A 50 -3.60 17.43 -5.77
CA LEU A 50 -2.27 17.61 -5.17
C LEU A 50 -2.36 18.13 -3.72
N GLU A 51 -3.32 19.00 -3.43
CA GLU A 51 -3.56 19.53 -2.08
C GLU A 51 -4.01 18.42 -1.12
N GLU A 52 -4.92 17.54 -1.55
CA GLU A 52 -5.34 16.37 -0.77
C GLU A 52 -4.17 15.41 -0.53
N LEU A 53 -3.33 15.16 -1.53
CA LEU A 53 -2.15 14.31 -1.35
C LEU A 53 -1.12 14.92 -0.40
N LEU A 54 -0.90 16.24 -0.45
CA LEU A 54 -0.03 16.94 0.48
C LEU A 54 -0.60 16.90 1.89
N PHE A 55 -1.91 17.07 2.04
CA PHE A 55 -2.59 16.93 3.32
C PHE A 55 -2.42 15.52 3.90
N LEU A 56 -2.69 14.48 3.11
CA LEU A 56 -2.52 13.08 3.50
C LEU A 56 -1.08 12.77 3.92
N LYS A 57 -0.10 13.19 3.12
CA LYS A 57 1.32 13.05 3.45
C LYS A 57 1.64 13.70 4.80
N ASN A 58 1.25 14.95 4.99
CA ASN A 58 1.58 15.72 6.19
C ASN A 58 0.92 15.10 7.43
N ASP A 59 -0.32 14.64 7.32
CA ASP A 59 -1.03 14.01 8.44
C ASP A 59 -0.38 12.67 8.83
N VAL A 60 -0.08 11.81 7.84
CA VAL A 60 0.62 10.54 8.07
C VAL A 60 1.98 10.76 8.74
N LEU A 61 2.81 11.68 8.20
CA LEU A 61 4.13 11.94 8.78
C LEU A 61 4.06 12.57 10.17
N LYS A 62 3.04 13.38 10.45
CA LYS A 62 2.76 13.92 11.79
C LYS A 62 2.39 12.81 12.77
N ILE A 63 1.54 11.86 12.38
CA ILE A 63 1.17 10.71 13.20
C ILE A 63 2.40 9.85 13.49
N VAL A 64 3.20 9.54 12.47
CA VAL A 64 4.42 8.74 12.63
C VAL A 64 5.44 9.45 13.53
N ARG A 65 5.60 10.77 13.40
CA ARG A 65 6.47 11.56 14.31
C ARG A 65 5.99 11.46 15.76
N LYS A 66 4.67 11.57 16.00
CA LYS A 66 4.11 11.40 17.34
C LYS A 66 4.36 10.00 17.87
N LEU A 67 4.23 8.95 17.05
CA LEU A 67 4.57 7.59 17.44
C LEU A 67 6.04 7.50 17.90
N VAL A 68 6.99 7.95 17.08
CA VAL A 68 8.42 7.96 17.46
C VAL A 68 8.64 8.71 18.77
N HIS A 69 8.02 9.88 18.93
CA HIS A 69 8.15 10.68 20.15
C HIS A 69 7.58 10.00 21.40
N SER A 70 6.39 9.38 21.29
CA SER A 70 5.77 8.68 22.40
C SER A 70 6.61 7.51 22.89
N TYR A 71 7.32 6.82 21.99
CA TYR A 71 8.18 5.68 22.35
C TYR A 71 9.63 6.07 22.65
N SER A 72 10.13 7.22 22.18
CA SER A 72 11.56 7.53 22.25
C SER A 72 12.10 7.62 23.67
N GLY A 73 11.35 8.24 24.60
CA GLY A 73 11.78 8.37 25.99
C GLY A 73 11.90 7.01 26.69
N GLU A 74 10.91 6.14 26.49
CA GLU A 74 10.92 4.79 27.06
C GLU A 74 12.00 3.92 26.41
N LEU A 75 12.10 3.92 25.08
CA LEU A 75 13.07 3.13 24.33
C LEU A 75 14.52 3.55 24.66
N THR A 76 14.82 4.84 24.73
CA THR A 76 16.18 5.31 25.04
C THR A 76 16.56 5.10 26.51
N SER A 77 15.59 5.09 27.43
CA SER A 77 15.82 4.76 28.84
C SER A 77 16.20 3.28 29.03
N HIS A 78 15.50 2.37 28.34
CA HIS A 78 15.76 0.93 28.44
C HIS A 78 16.89 0.45 27.52
N PHE A 79 17.08 1.11 26.37
CA PHE A 79 18.02 0.74 25.32
C PHE A 79 18.79 1.97 24.81
N PRO A 80 19.73 2.51 25.59
CA PRO A 80 20.46 3.72 25.23
C PRO A 80 21.23 3.59 23.91
N ASP A 81 21.74 2.39 23.60
CA ASP A 81 22.46 2.10 22.35
C ASP A 81 21.58 2.19 21.10
N GLN A 82 20.25 2.20 21.27
CA GLN A 82 19.28 2.31 20.18
C GLN A 82 18.93 3.78 19.85
N LYS A 83 19.52 4.75 20.56
CA LYS A 83 19.28 6.18 20.30
C LYS A 83 19.53 6.56 18.85
N ASN A 84 20.60 6.05 18.24
CA ASN A 84 20.93 6.33 16.84
C ASN A 84 19.82 5.90 15.88
N ILE A 85 19.12 4.79 16.17
CA ILE A 85 18.00 4.32 15.35
C ILE A 85 16.80 5.27 15.47
N ILE A 86 16.51 5.75 16.68
CA ILE A 86 15.45 6.75 16.91
C ILE A 86 15.78 8.05 16.17
N ASP A 87 17.04 8.50 16.24
CA ASP A 87 17.50 9.69 15.54
C ASP A 87 17.37 9.52 14.01
N SER A 88 17.75 8.36 13.46
CA SER A 88 17.53 8.02 12.05
C SER A 88 16.06 7.98 11.64
N MET A 89 15.15 7.57 12.53
CA MET A 89 13.70 7.64 12.26
C MET A 89 13.24 9.09 12.12
N TYR A 90 13.68 10.00 13.01
CA TYR A 90 13.35 11.42 12.90
C TYR A 90 13.92 12.05 11.62
N GLU A 91 15.17 11.72 11.27
CA GLU A 91 15.79 12.20 10.04
C GLU A 91 15.04 11.74 8.79
N ALA A 92 14.60 10.48 8.75
CA ALA A 92 13.81 9.95 7.64
C ALA A 92 12.44 10.65 7.52
N ILE A 93 11.78 10.95 8.65
CA ILE A 93 10.54 11.73 8.66
C ILE A 93 10.78 13.14 8.13
N ASP A 94 11.81 13.83 8.63
CA ASP A 94 12.15 15.20 8.21
C ASP A 94 12.51 15.28 6.72
N LYS A 95 13.27 14.30 6.23
CA LYS A 95 13.64 14.17 4.81
C LYS A 95 12.39 13.93 3.96
N SER A 96 11.51 13.02 4.37
CA SER A 96 10.24 12.73 3.69
C SER A 96 9.33 13.96 3.68
N ASP A 97 9.21 14.67 4.80
CA ASP A 97 8.39 15.89 4.94
C ASP A 97 8.83 16.98 3.97
N LYS A 98 10.13 17.22 3.84
CA LYS A 98 10.70 18.20 2.91
C LYS A 98 10.73 17.76 1.45
N SER A 99 10.56 16.47 1.17
CA SER A 99 10.63 15.91 -0.18
C SER A 99 9.34 16.17 -0.97
N ALA A 100 9.45 16.25 -2.29
CA ALA A 100 8.28 16.22 -3.16
C ALA A 100 7.51 14.90 -3.00
N ILE A 101 6.23 14.89 -3.37
CA ILE A 101 5.48 13.63 -3.46
C ILE A 101 6.07 12.82 -4.61
N VAL A 102 6.63 11.65 -4.27
CA VAL A 102 7.20 10.71 -5.23
C VAL A 102 6.28 9.50 -5.31
N ILE A 103 5.81 9.22 -6.53
CA ILE A 103 5.04 8.02 -6.86
C ILE A 103 6.04 6.91 -7.19
N ASN A 104 5.73 5.70 -6.75
CA ASN A 104 6.43 4.49 -7.13
C ASN A 104 6.54 4.38 -8.66
N ALA A 105 7.75 4.23 -9.19
CA ALA A 105 8.01 4.18 -10.63
C ALA A 105 7.32 2.98 -11.32
N ASP A 106 7.01 1.94 -10.55
CA ASP A 106 6.35 0.73 -11.02
C ASP A 106 4.82 0.81 -10.92
N HIS A 107 4.31 1.88 -10.30
CA HIS A 107 2.87 2.15 -10.32
C HIS A 107 2.44 2.61 -11.71
N VAL A 108 1.42 1.94 -12.24
CA VAL A 108 0.79 2.32 -13.50
C VAL A 108 -0.51 3.06 -13.17
N LEU A 109 -0.66 4.27 -13.70
CA LEU A 109 -1.83 5.09 -13.45
C LEU A 109 -3.11 4.41 -13.95
N ASN A 110 -4.22 4.59 -13.23
CA ASN A 110 -5.53 3.99 -13.52
C ASN A 110 -5.53 2.45 -13.59
N THR A 111 -4.58 1.82 -12.90
CA THR A 111 -4.60 0.38 -12.67
C THR A 111 -5.05 0.08 -11.25
N GLN A 112 -5.21 -1.21 -10.97
CA GLN A 112 -5.69 -1.66 -9.68
C GLN A 112 -4.71 -1.28 -8.56
N SER A 113 -5.27 -0.70 -7.51
CA SER A 113 -4.58 -0.41 -6.26
C SER A 113 -5.46 -0.83 -5.09
N PHE A 114 -4.84 -1.21 -3.98
CA PHE A 114 -5.55 -1.53 -2.75
C PHE A 114 -5.20 -0.51 -1.69
N SER A 115 -6.21 0.12 -1.10
CA SER A 115 -6.04 1.08 0.00
C SER A 115 -6.59 0.48 1.27
N ARG A 116 -5.89 0.73 2.39
CA ARG A 116 -6.39 0.39 3.71
C ARG A 116 -6.07 1.48 4.71
N VAL A 117 -7.08 1.84 5.50
CA VAL A 117 -6.93 2.77 6.62
C VAL A 117 -6.59 1.96 7.86
N GLN A 118 -5.49 2.31 8.50
CA GLN A 118 -5.10 1.80 9.80
C GLN A 118 -5.48 2.80 10.87
N HIS A 119 -6.17 2.34 11.90
CA HIS A 119 -6.47 3.13 13.08
C HIS A 119 -5.42 2.87 14.18
N SER A 120 -4.97 3.94 14.82
CA SER A 120 -4.12 3.91 16.02
C SER A 120 -4.62 4.93 17.03
N GLY A 121 -4.19 4.82 18.29
CA GLY A 121 -4.52 5.82 19.32
C GLY A 121 -4.03 7.24 19.01
N LEU A 122 -3.11 7.40 18.04
CA LEU A 122 -2.54 8.70 17.65
C LEU A 122 -3.12 9.27 16.34
N GLY A 123 -3.97 8.51 15.65
CA GLY A 123 -4.59 8.90 14.38
C GLY A 123 -4.69 7.74 13.38
N THR A 124 -5.04 8.07 12.15
CA THR A 124 -5.24 7.12 11.05
C THR A 124 -4.13 7.21 10.01
N ILE A 125 -3.55 6.07 9.63
CA ILE A 125 -2.58 5.99 8.54
C ILE A 125 -3.24 5.25 7.39
N GLN A 126 -3.44 5.91 6.25
CA GLN A 126 -3.85 5.24 5.03
C GLN A 126 -2.60 4.76 4.27
N LEU A 127 -2.62 3.49 3.86
CA LEU A 127 -1.60 2.89 3.02
C LEU A 127 -2.25 2.40 1.74
N THR A 128 -1.57 2.59 0.61
CA THR A 128 -2.03 2.14 -0.69
C THR A 128 -0.95 1.34 -1.39
N TRP A 129 -1.28 0.13 -1.83
CA TRP A 129 -0.42 -0.78 -2.57
C TRP A 129 -0.79 -0.78 -4.06
N SER A 130 0.23 -0.81 -4.91
CA SER A 130 0.11 -0.89 -6.36
C SER A 130 0.17 -2.35 -6.81
N VAL A 131 -0.90 -2.86 -7.43
CA VAL A 131 -0.92 -4.24 -7.95
C VAL A 131 0.15 -4.46 -9.03
N PRO A 132 0.37 -3.55 -10.01
CA PRO A 132 1.48 -3.71 -10.95
C PRO A 132 2.87 -3.73 -10.32
N ALA A 133 3.06 -3.04 -9.18
CA ALA A 133 4.35 -3.06 -8.49
C ALA A 133 4.56 -4.41 -7.78
N LEU A 134 3.50 -4.97 -7.18
CA LEU A 134 3.52 -6.34 -6.65
C LEU A 134 3.83 -7.36 -7.74
N GLU A 135 3.26 -7.22 -8.94
CA GLU A 135 3.55 -8.10 -10.07
C GLU A 135 5.03 -8.10 -10.46
N LYS A 136 5.68 -6.92 -10.43
CA LYS A 136 7.13 -6.84 -10.66
C LYS A 136 7.92 -7.56 -9.57
N VAL A 137 7.55 -7.39 -8.30
CA VAL A 137 8.18 -8.09 -7.18
C VAL A 137 7.98 -9.61 -7.31
N LEU A 138 6.77 -10.06 -7.65
CA LEU A 138 6.44 -11.47 -7.91
C LEU A 138 7.36 -12.08 -8.98
N HIS A 139 7.53 -11.38 -10.10
CA HIS A 139 8.38 -11.86 -11.20
C HIS A 139 9.87 -11.81 -10.87
N ARG A 140 10.32 -10.79 -10.13
CA ARG A 140 11.72 -10.63 -9.72
C ARG A 140 12.14 -11.69 -8.70
N ASP A 141 11.30 -11.93 -7.70
CA ASP A 141 11.62 -12.78 -6.55
C ASP A 141 11.13 -14.23 -6.72
N LEU A 142 10.47 -14.53 -7.85
CA LEU A 142 10.01 -15.86 -8.23
C LEU A 142 9.13 -16.51 -7.16
N LEU A 143 8.18 -15.74 -6.61
CA LEU A 143 7.31 -16.24 -5.54
C LEU A 143 6.51 -17.45 -6.02
N THR A 144 6.43 -18.45 -5.15
CA THR A 144 5.68 -19.67 -5.41
C THR A 144 4.22 -19.52 -5.00
N LEU A 145 3.35 -20.18 -5.75
CA LEU A 145 1.93 -20.23 -5.43
C LEU A 145 1.70 -21.07 -4.16
N GLN A 146 0.82 -20.60 -3.28
CA GLN A 146 0.44 -21.29 -2.06
C GLN A 146 -1.07 -21.28 -1.83
N ASP A 147 -1.55 -22.21 -1.01
CA ASP A 147 -2.95 -22.27 -0.58
C ASP A 147 -3.16 -21.44 0.69
N PHE A 148 -4.16 -20.56 0.67
CA PHE A 148 -4.59 -19.78 1.83
C PHE A 148 -5.96 -20.25 2.31
N LYS A 149 -6.19 -20.13 3.62
CA LYS A 149 -7.52 -20.34 4.21
C LYS A 149 -8.41 -19.13 3.92
N VAL A 150 -9.54 -19.37 3.26
CA VAL A 150 -10.48 -18.31 2.88
C VAL A 150 -11.04 -17.60 4.11
N GLU A 151 -11.35 -18.33 5.18
CA GLU A 151 -11.88 -17.76 6.43
C GLU A 151 -10.92 -16.77 7.10
N GLU A 152 -9.60 -17.01 7.00
CA GLU A 152 -8.59 -16.12 7.58
C GLU A 152 -8.49 -14.81 6.79
N LEU A 153 -8.50 -14.89 5.46
CA LEU A 153 -8.45 -13.72 4.59
C LEU A 153 -9.75 -12.89 4.66
N MET A 154 -10.89 -13.56 4.81
CA MET A 154 -12.21 -12.93 4.84
C MET A 154 -12.37 -11.92 5.99
N LYS A 155 -11.63 -12.09 7.10
CA LYS A 155 -11.59 -11.16 8.24
C LYS A 155 -11.21 -9.72 7.85
N PHE A 156 -10.58 -9.57 6.68
CA PHE A 156 -9.98 -8.35 6.21
C PHE A 156 -10.58 -7.83 4.91
N VAL A 157 -11.60 -8.51 4.36
CA VAL A 157 -12.29 -8.09 3.14
C VAL A 157 -13.46 -7.19 3.51
N ASP A 158 -13.47 -5.97 2.97
CA ASP A 158 -14.65 -5.11 3.02
C ASP A 158 -15.64 -5.52 1.93
N VAL A 159 -16.70 -6.22 2.34
CA VAL A 159 -17.76 -6.68 1.42
C VAL A 159 -18.66 -5.57 0.91
N SER A 160 -18.71 -4.42 1.61
CA SER A 160 -19.62 -3.33 1.28
C SER A 160 -19.22 -2.60 -0.01
N GLU A 161 -17.94 -2.66 -0.37
CA GLU A 161 -17.39 -2.04 -1.58
C GLU A 161 -17.36 -3.01 -2.78
N LEU A 162 -17.83 -4.25 -2.62
CA LEU A 162 -17.78 -5.24 -3.69
C LEU A 162 -18.94 -5.11 -4.68
N ASN A 163 -18.58 -4.93 -5.95
CA ASN A 163 -19.52 -5.05 -7.06
C ASN A 163 -20.13 -6.47 -7.13
N GLN A 164 -21.46 -6.55 -6.96
CA GLN A 164 -22.24 -7.79 -6.98
C GLN A 164 -22.19 -8.54 -8.33
N GLU A 165 -22.18 -7.83 -9.45
CA GLU A 165 -22.09 -8.46 -10.78
C GLU A 165 -20.73 -9.14 -11.00
N VAL A 166 -19.67 -8.57 -10.44
CA VAL A 166 -18.31 -9.15 -10.49
C VAL A 166 -18.22 -10.39 -9.59
N LEU A 167 -18.93 -10.40 -8.46
CA LEU A 167 -18.94 -11.53 -7.53
C LEU A 167 -19.41 -12.84 -8.21
N LEU A 168 -20.44 -12.76 -9.06
CA LEU A 168 -20.96 -13.91 -9.81
C LEU A 168 -19.91 -14.52 -10.76
N LYS A 169 -19.04 -13.69 -11.35
CA LYS A 169 -17.96 -14.15 -12.22
C LYS A 169 -16.75 -14.64 -11.42
N ALA A 170 -16.57 -14.12 -10.20
CA ALA A 170 -15.42 -14.42 -9.37
C ALA A 170 -15.44 -15.87 -8.82
N GLU A 171 -16.61 -16.51 -8.73
CA GLU A 171 -16.74 -17.89 -8.28
C GLU A 171 -15.94 -18.87 -9.15
N THR A 172 -15.98 -18.69 -10.47
CA THR A 172 -15.28 -19.57 -11.43
C THR A 172 -13.89 -19.07 -11.79
N ASN A 173 -13.43 -17.99 -11.15
CA ASN A 173 -12.12 -17.40 -11.44
C ASN A 173 -11.03 -18.01 -10.54
N ASP A 174 -10.24 -18.88 -11.15
CA ASP A 174 -9.10 -19.56 -10.51
C ASP A 174 -7.77 -18.78 -10.61
N SER A 175 -7.79 -17.52 -11.07
CA SER A 175 -6.61 -16.68 -11.03
C SER A 175 -6.11 -16.55 -9.57
N PRO A 176 -4.79 -16.55 -9.34
CA PRO A 176 -4.24 -16.44 -8.00
C PRO A 176 -4.45 -15.04 -7.41
N ILE A 177 -4.64 -14.96 -6.10
CA ILE A 177 -4.75 -13.68 -5.36
C ILE A 177 -3.39 -13.18 -4.90
N TYR A 178 -3.31 -11.89 -4.52
CA TYR A 178 -2.13 -11.33 -3.87
C TYR A 178 -2.40 -11.06 -2.40
N VAL A 179 -1.52 -11.57 -1.55
CA VAL A 179 -1.61 -11.48 -0.09
C VAL A 179 -0.32 -10.91 0.45
N ILE A 180 -0.38 -9.94 1.36
CA ILE A 180 0.79 -9.38 2.04
C ILE A 180 0.87 -9.87 3.48
N GLU A 181 2.09 -10.02 3.99
CA GLU A 181 2.38 -10.18 5.41
C GLU A 181 2.42 -8.81 6.08
N TYR A 182 1.42 -8.50 6.89
CA TYR A 182 1.27 -7.22 7.55
C TYR A 182 1.57 -7.32 9.05
N GLN A 183 2.51 -6.50 9.54
CA GLN A 183 2.82 -6.45 10.98
C GLN A 183 1.75 -5.66 11.76
N SER A 184 0.89 -6.39 12.46
CA SER A 184 -0.12 -5.80 13.34
C SER A 184 0.49 -5.17 14.59
N GLN A 185 -0.33 -4.44 15.35
CA GLN A 185 0.09 -3.82 16.61
C GLN A 185 0.44 -4.84 17.71
N PHE A 186 0.07 -6.13 17.55
CA PHE A 186 0.19 -7.18 18.56
C PHE A 186 1.22 -8.27 18.23
N GLN A 187 2.24 -7.96 17.42
CA GLN A 187 3.24 -8.92 16.90
C GLN A 187 2.72 -10.02 15.99
N GLU A 188 1.41 -10.13 15.79
CA GLU A 188 0.86 -11.09 14.85
C GLU A 188 1.12 -10.60 13.43
N VAL A 189 1.71 -11.48 12.63
CA VAL A 189 1.78 -11.29 11.18
C VAL A 189 0.41 -11.65 10.65
N GLU A 190 -0.33 -10.63 10.22
CA GLU A 190 -1.63 -10.81 9.59
C GLU A 190 -1.44 -10.98 8.08
N GLN A 191 -2.28 -11.81 7.46
CA GLN A 191 -2.27 -12.00 6.01
C GLN A 191 -3.41 -11.20 5.39
N TRP A 192 -3.07 -10.14 4.67
CA TRP A 192 -4.06 -9.25 4.06
C TRP A 192 -4.12 -9.45 2.56
N ALA A 193 -5.32 -9.71 2.03
CA ALA A 193 -5.54 -9.70 0.59
C ALA A 193 -5.46 -8.25 0.06
N VAL A 194 -4.57 -8.03 -0.91
CA VAL A 194 -4.41 -6.75 -1.63
C VAL A 194 -4.89 -6.84 -3.07
N ASP A 195 -5.20 -8.05 -3.54
CA ASP A 195 -5.97 -8.33 -4.74
C ASP A 195 -6.83 -9.57 -4.50
N GLY A 196 -7.98 -9.65 -5.18
CA GLY A 196 -8.82 -10.84 -5.17
C GLY A 196 -9.95 -10.85 -4.15
N ASN A 197 -10.33 -9.71 -3.57
CA ASN A 197 -11.44 -9.61 -2.61
C ASN A 197 -12.73 -10.27 -3.11
N HIS A 198 -13.14 -10.03 -4.36
CA HIS A 198 -14.31 -10.70 -4.96
C HIS A 198 -14.17 -12.23 -5.00
N ARG A 199 -12.97 -12.75 -5.32
CA ARG A 199 -12.70 -14.20 -5.36
C ARG A 199 -12.73 -14.82 -3.97
N ILE A 200 -12.21 -14.11 -2.97
CA ILE A 200 -12.25 -14.54 -1.56
C ILE A 200 -13.70 -14.59 -1.08
N THR A 201 -14.47 -13.53 -1.29
CA THR A 201 -15.88 -13.47 -0.87
C THR A 201 -16.74 -14.51 -1.60
N ALA A 202 -16.54 -14.70 -2.90
CA ALA A 202 -17.25 -15.75 -3.65
C ALA A 202 -16.96 -17.15 -3.07
N ARG A 203 -15.68 -17.48 -2.84
CA ARG A 203 -15.31 -18.77 -2.23
C ARG A 203 -15.86 -18.92 -0.80
N TYR A 204 -15.84 -17.86 0.00
CA TYR A 204 -16.37 -17.87 1.37
C TYR A 204 -17.87 -18.18 1.38
N ASN A 205 -18.65 -17.50 0.53
CA ASN A 205 -20.09 -17.71 0.42
C ASN A 205 -20.46 -19.13 -0.02
N HIS A 206 -19.60 -19.75 -0.84
CA HIS A 206 -19.79 -21.12 -1.35
C HIS A 206 -19.11 -22.19 -0.48
N LYS A 207 -18.58 -21.81 0.71
CA LYS A 207 -17.90 -22.71 1.66
C LYS A 207 -16.72 -23.47 1.04
N ILE A 208 -16.04 -22.84 0.07
CA ILE A 208 -14.78 -23.35 -0.48
C ILE A 208 -13.67 -22.92 0.47
N PRO A 209 -12.95 -23.85 1.13
CA PRO A 209 -12.11 -23.52 2.28
C PRO A 209 -10.77 -22.87 1.90
N THR A 210 -10.31 -23.07 0.66
CA THR A 210 -8.97 -22.64 0.23
C THR A 210 -9.01 -21.81 -1.06
N ILE A 211 -8.01 -20.94 -1.19
CA ILE A 211 -7.76 -20.12 -2.38
C ILE A 211 -6.26 -20.05 -2.66
N LYS A 212 -5.88 -20.14 -3.93
CA LYS A 212 -4.49 -20.02 -4.36
C LYS A 212 -4.07 -18.56 -4.47
N GLY A 213 -2.85 -18.24 -4.04
CA GLY A 213 -2.28 -16.91 -4.17
C GLY A 213 -0.77 -16.85 -3.97
N TYR A 214 -0.22 -15.64 -4.08
CA TYR A 214 1.16 -15.33 -3.75
C TYR A 214 1.22 -14.52 -2.46
N CYS A 215 2.19 -14.84 -1.60
CA CYS A 215 2.44 -14.12 -0.35
C CYS A 215 3.67 -13.23 -0.49
N PHE A 216 3.51 -11.94 -0.24
CA PHE A 216 4.58 -10.98 -0.23
C PHE A 216 5.00 -10.71 1.21
N SER A 217 6.28 -10.94 1.50
CA SER A 217 6.86 -10.56 2.79
C SER A 217 6.80 -9.05 3.00
N GLU A 218 7.10 -8.61 4.21
CA GLU A 218 7.16 -7.18 4.52
C GLU A 218 8.11 -6.40 3.59
N GLU A 219 9.33 -6.93 3.41
CA GLU A 219 10.36 -6.32 2.56
C GLU A 219 9.85 -6.17 1.12
N GLN A 220 9.13 -7.18 0.64
CA GLN A 220 8.59 -7.25 -0.72
C GLN A 220 7.42 -6.29 -0.93
N HIS A 221 6.43 -6.30 -0.04
CA HIS A 221 5.23 -5.49 -0.27
C HIS A 221 5.46 -4.00 0.00
N ILE A 222 6.46 -3.61 0.80
CA ILE A 222 6.83 -2.20 1.02
C ILE A 222 7.25 -1.56 -0.30
N GLU A 223 7.97 -2.30 -1.14
CA GLU A 223 8.34 -1.84 -2.48
C GLU A 223 7.12 -1.53 -3.34
N ALA A 224 5.97 -2.15 -3.07
CA ALA A 224 4.74 -1.92 -3.83
C ALA A 224 3.86 -0.79 -3.31
N LEU A 225 4.21 -0.13 -2.20
CA LEU A 225 3.47 1.06 -1.75
C LEU A 225 3.54 2.17 -2.80
N VAL A 226 2.41 2.85 -3.03
CA VAL A 226 2.24 3.80 -4.13
C VAL A 226 3.09 5.06 -3.94
N PHE A 227 3.25 5.53 -2.70
CA PHE A 227 4.00 6.74 -2.41
C PHE A 227 5.20 6.48 -1.51
N GLU A 228 6.29 7.21 -1.73
CA GLU A 228 7.51 7.07 -0.95
C GLU A 228 7.29 7.39 0.54
N TYR A 229 6.50 8.41 0.86
CA TYR A 229 6.20 8.74 2.25
C TYR A 229 5.45 7.62 2.98
N MET A 230 4.67 6.79 2.26
CA MET A 230 3.99 5.62 2.84
C MET A 230 5.01 4.53 3.18
N ARG A 231 6.05 4.35 2.35
CA ARG A 231 7.16 3.42 2.64
C ARG A 231 7.90 3.82 3.90
N VAL A 232 8.24 5.11 4.01
CA VAL A 232 8.87 5.67 5.22
C VAL A 232 7.97 5.46 6.44
N ALA A 233 6.68 5.81 6.32
CA ALA A 233 5.72 5.67 7.41
C ALA A 233 5.56 4.21 7.89
N TYR A 234 5.40 3.27 6.96
CA TYR A 234 5.28 1.85 7.28
C TYR A 234 6.55 1.31 7.93
N THR A 235 7.72 1.61 7.35
CA THR A 235 9.03 1.15 7.83
C THR A 235 9.26 1.61 9.27
N ILE A 236 9.06 2.90 9.55
CA ILE A 236 9.25 3.46 10.89
C ILE A 236 8.26 2.83 11.88
N ARG A 237 6.98 2.75 11.52
CA ARG A 237 5.95 2.13 12.37
C ARG A 237 6.33 0.69 12.72
N THR A 238 6.69 -0.12 11.73
CA THR A 238 7.05 -1.53 11.92
C THR A 238 8.31 -1.68 12.78
N ASN A 239 9.33 -0.84 12.55
CA ASN A 239 10.53 -0.83 13.39
C ASN A 239 10.24 -0.42 14.83
N LEU A 240 9.38 0.57 15.07
CA LEU A 240 8.95 0.94 16.43
C LEU A 240 8.25 -0.21 17.14
N ILE A 241 7.33 -0.90 16.47
CA ILE A 241 6.65 -2.09 17.00
C ILE A 241 7.69 -3.13 17.38
N ARG A 242 8.59 -3.46 16.46
CA ARG A 242 9.70 -4.41 16.67
C ARG A 242 10.57 -4.05 17.87
N MET A 243 10.96 -2.78 18.01
CA MET A 243 11.76 -2.29 19.13
C MET A 243 11.00 -2.33 20.45
N PHE A 244 9.72 -1.95 20.46
CA PHE A 244 8.90 -2.01 21.67
C PHE A 244 8.80 -3.45 22.20
N TYR A 245 8.60 -4.41 21.31
CA TYR A 245 8.50 -5.81 21.70
C TYR A 245 9.85 -6.51 21.90
N TYR A 246 10.96 -5.96 21.43
CA TYR A 246 12.30 -6.41 21.83
C TYR A 246 12.46 -6.39 23.36
N ARG A 247 11.76 -5.49 24.06
CA ARG A 247 11.61 -5.48 25.53
C ARG A 247 11.15 -6.83 26.12
N GLY A 248 10.46 -7.66 25.32
CA GLY A 248 10.02 -9.01 25.68
C GLY A 248 11.02 -10.14 25.39
N GLY A 249 12.23 -9.85 24.89
CA GLY A 249 13.33 -10.82 24.79
C GLY A 249 13.55 -11.52 23.43
N LYS A 250 13.00 -11.01 22.33
CA LYS A 250 13.32 -11.48 20.96
C LYS A 250 13.86 -10.32 20.13
N VAL A 251 15.10 -10.41 19.63
CA VAL A 251 15.66 -9.44 18.66
C VAL A 251 14.98 -9.67 17.31
N PRO A 252 14.23 -8.70 16.75
CA PRO A 252 13.76 -8.81 15.39
C PRO A 252 14.76 -8.16 14.41
N ASN A 253 14.80 -8.66 13.18
CA ASN A 253 15.43 -7.96 12.07
C ASN A 253 14.67 -6.64 11.85
N LEU A 254 15.34 -5.49 11.90
CA LEU A 254 14.73 -4.20 11.57
C LEU A 254 14.69 -4.02 10.04
N LEU A 255 13.65 -3.36 9.54
CA LEU A 255 13.58 -2.95 8.15
C LEU A 255 14.56 -1.79 7.89
N PRO A 256 15.20 -1.73 6.71
CA PRO A 256 16.10 -0.63 6.36
C PRO A 256 15.33 0.70 6.27
N ILE A 257 15.83 1.73 6.95
CA ILE A 257 15.30 3.10 6.88
C ILE A 257 16.07 3.80 5.75
N ASN A 258 15.44 4.01 4.59
CA ASN A 258 16.03 4.67 3.41
C ASN A 258 15.53 6.12 3.21
#